data_AF-A0A562RBN0-F1
#
_entry.id   AF-A0A562RBN0-F1
#
_cell.length_a   1.000
_cell.length_b   1.000
_cell.length_c   1.000
_cell.angle_alpha   90.00
_cell.angle_beta   90.00
_cell.angle_gamma   90.00
#
_symmetry.space_group_name_H-M   'P 1'
#
loop_
_entity.id
_entity.type
_entity.pdbx_description
1 polymer ?
#
loop_
_entity_poly.entity_id
_entity_poly.type
_entity_poly.pdbx_seq_one_letter_code
_entity_poly.pdbx_strand_id
1 'polypeptide(L)'
;MQNHFELFHLPQQFAIDAAALDAAYREVQGRVHPDKFVNATDAEKRVAMQWATRANEAYQTLKAPQKRAQYLCELNGVDLQTESNTAMPMAFLMQQMEWREELAEARAGKDGDALDRLDTQLRATRKSQLKDIAAQLDAGDFTAAAQGVRALMFLDKFGDEVSFARDAIEV
;
A
#
# COMPACT_ATOMS: atom_id res chain seq x y z
N MET A 1 14.13 12.71 -13.94
CA MET A 1 14.29 12.25 -12.55
C MET A 1 13.94 10.77 -12.55
N GLN A 2 14.80 9.89 -12.07
CA GLN A 2 14.56 8.44 -12.17
C GLN A 2 13.40 8.01 -11.25
N ASN A 3 12.38 7.32 -11.76
CA ASN A 3 11.26 6.85 -10.94
C ASN A 3 11.64 5.59 -10.12
N HIS A 4 10.78 5.12 -9.21
CA HIS A 4 11.09 3.96 -8.36
C HIS A 4 11.32 2.66 -9.15
N PHE A 5 10.61 2.45 -10.25
CA PHE A 5 10.78 1.26 -11.09
C PHE A 5 12.12 1.31 -11.82
N GLU A 6 12.46 2.46 -12.39
CA GLU A 6 13.74 2.68 -13.06
C GLU A 6 14.93 2.55 -12.10
N LEU A 7 14.78 2.94 -10.82
CA LEU A 7 15.81 2.79 -9.79
C LEU A 7 16.19 1.32 -9.56
N PHE A 8 15.24 0.41 -9.70
CA PHE A 8 15.44 -1.04 -9.54
C PHE A 8 15.53 -1.78 -10.87
N HIS A 9 15.54 -1.06 -12.00
CA HIS A 9 15.53 -1.66 -13.34
C HIS A 9 14.36 -2.63 -13.56
N LEU A 10 13.20 -2.31 -12.98
CA LEU A 10 11.96 -3.09 -13.11
C LEU A 10 11.00 -2.43 -14.12
N PRO A 11 10.14 -3.21 -14.78
CA PRO A 11 9.09 -2.65 -15.63
C PRO A 11 8.08 -1.86 -14.80
N GLN A 12 7.62 -0.71 -15.34
CA GLN A 12 6.59 0.12 -14.72
C GLN A 12 5.20 -0.50 -14.93
N GLN A 13 4.90 -1.52 -14.12
CA GLN A 13 3.63 -2.26 -14.16
C GLN A 13 3.18 -2.60 -12.74
N PHE A 14 1.89 -2.88 -12.57
CA PHE A 14 1.36 -3.25 -11.26
C PHE A 14 1.83 -4.63 -10.82
N ALA A 15 1.91 -5.60 -11.74
CA ALA A 15 2.43 -6.93 -11.45
C ALA A 15 3.95 -6.87 -11.22
N ILE A 16 4.40 -7.11 -9.99
CA ILE A 16 5.83 -7.14 -9.66
C ILE A 16 6.24 -8.52 -9.17
N ASP A 17 7.40 -8.99 -9.62
CA ASP A 17 8.07 -10.13 -9.01
C ASP A 17 8.74 -9.67 -7.70
N ALA A 18 8.25 -10.18 -6.58
CA ALA A 18 8.75 -9.83 -5.25
C ALA A 18 10.22 -10.24 -5.05
N ALA A 19 10.65 -11.38 -5.62
CA ALA A 19 12.02 -11.83 -5.52
C ALA A 19 12.97 -10.94 -6.34
N ALA A 20 12.53 -10.52 -7.53
CA ALA A 20 13.28 -9.56 -8.34
C ALA A 20 13.41 -8.19 -7.65
N LEU A 21 12.33 -7.70 -7.02
CA LEU A 21 12.36 -6.46 -6.24
C LEU A 21 13.31 -6.57 -5.03
N ASP A 22 13.25 -7.68 -4.28
CA ASP A 22 14.14 -7.92 -3.14
C ASP A 22 15.61 -8.00 -3.56
N ALA A 23 15.90 -8.65 -4.69
CA ALA A 23 17.25 -8.75 -5.23
C ALA A 23 17.79 -7.37 -5.66
N ALA A 24 17.00 -6.61 -6.42
CA ALA A 24 17.36 -5.26 -6.87
C ALA A 24 17.58 -4.31 -5.68
N TYR A 25 16.74 -4.39 -4.65
CA TYR A 25 16.89 -3.61 -3.44
C TYR A 25 18.20 -3.92 -2.71
N ARG A 26 18.55 -5.21 -2.54
CA ARG A 26 19.81 -5.62 -1.91
C ARG A 26 21.03 -5.15 -2.70
N GLU A 27 20.96 -5.20 -4.03
CA GLU A 27 22.03 -4.71 -4.88
C GLU A 27 22.26 -3.20 -4.68
N VAL A 28 21.20 -2.40 -4.70
CA VAL A 28 21.28 -0.96 -4.48
C VAL A 28 21.81 -0.65 -3.08
N GLN A 29 21.25 -1.28 -2.03
CA GLN A 29 21.72 -1.13 -0.65
C GLN A 29 23.20 -1.50 -0.51
N GLY A 30 23.65 -2.58 -1.14
CA GLY A 30 25.05 -2.99 -1.13
C GLY A 30 25.99 -1.98 -1.77
N ARG A 31 25.53 -1.17 -2.75
CA ARG A 31 26.34 -0.10 -3.37
C ARG A 31 26.45 1.15 -2.49
N VAL A 32 25.47 1.39 -1.62
CA VAL A 32 25.36 2.63 -0.82
C VAL A 32 25.56 2.39 0.68
N HIS A 33 25.96 1.16 1.07
CA HIS A 33 26.13 0.76 2.46
C HIS A 33 27.20 1.61 3.17
N PRO A 34 26.93 2.14 4.39
CA PRO A 34 27.85 3.00 5.13
C PRO A 34 29.27 2.44 5.27
N ASP A 35 29.41 1.12 5.41
CA ASP A 35 30.72 0.44 5.53
C ASP A 35 31.64 0.66 4.31
N LYS A 36 31.08 0.91 3.12
CA LYS A 36 31.88 1.24 1.93
C LYS A 36 32.41 2.67 1.94
N PHE A 37 31.86 3.52 2.80
CA PHE A 37 32.16 4.95 2.88
C PHE A 37 32.86 5.34 4.19
N VAL A 38 33.37 4.39 4.97
CA VAL A 38 34.08 4.66 6.24
C VAL A 38 35.23 5.66 6.04
N ASN A 39 36.01 5.48 4.96
CA ASN A 39 37.13 6.34 4.57
C ASN A 39 36.74 7.47 3.62
N ALA A 40 35.44 7.62 3.28
CA ALA A 40 34.97 8.65 2.37
C ALA A 40 34.81 10.00 3.07
N THR A 41 34.80 11.06 2.28
CA THR A 41 34.52 12.43 2.74
C THR A 41 33.10 12.56 3.27
N ASP A 42 32.85 13.57 4.11
CA ASP A 42 31.50 13.86 4.62
C ASP A 42 30.49 14.22 3.52
N ALA A 43 30.98 14.73 2.37
CA ALA A 43 30.14 14.96 1.20
C ALA A 43 29.68 13.62 0.58
N GLU A 44 30.60 12.68 0.39
CA GLU A 44 30.29 11.35 -0.17
C GLU A 44 29.39 10.53 0.77
N LYS A 45 29.64 10.57 2.08
CA LYS A 45 28.78 9.93 3.09
C LYS A 45 27.35 10.46 3.03
N ARG A 46 27.16 11.77 2.87
CA ARG A 46 25.83 12.38 2.74
C ARG A 46 25.13 11.94 1.46
N VAL A 47 25.84 11.89 0.33
CA VAL A 47 25.28 11.41 -0.95
C VAL A 47 24.84 9.95 -0.84
N ALA A 48 25.67 9.09 -0.24
CA ALA A 48 25.34 7.69 -0.01
C ALA A 48 24.10 7.53 0.87
N MET A 49 23.98 8.32 1.94
CA MET A 49 22.81 8.30 2.83
C MET A 49 21.52 8.71 2.10
N GLN A 50 21.55 9.79 1.30
CA GLN A 50 20.39 10.21 0.50
C GLN A 50 19.95 9.12 -0.47
N TRP A 51 20.91 8.44 -1.09
CA TRP A 51 20.64 7.32 -1.97
C TRP A 51 20.04 6.11 -1.24
N ALA A 52 20.55 5.78 -0.05
CA ALA A 52 20.01 4.69 0.77
C ALA A 52 18.56 4.96 1.20
N THR A 53 18.26 6.19 1.63
CA THR A 53 16.89 6.62 1.97
C THR A 53 15.96 6.47 0.77
N ARG A 54 16.35 7.02 -0.39
CA ARG A 54 15.56 6.92 -1.62
C ARG A 54 15.31 5.48 -2.06
N ALA A 55 16.32 4.61 -1.94
CA ALA A 55 16.16 3.20 -2.25
C ALA A 55 15.17 2.51 -1.30
N ASN A 56 15.21 2.84 -0.01
CA ASN A 56 14.26 2.28 0.95
C ASN A 56 12.82 2.78 0.65
N GLU A 57 12.64 4.07 0.42
CA GLU A 57 11.32 4.64 0.06
C GLU A 57 10.74 4.00 -1.20
N ALA A 58 11.56 3.86 -2.25
CA ALA A 58 11.18 3.21 -3.49
C ALA A 58 10.77 1.75 -3.23
N TYR A 59 11.57 1.00 -2.45
CA TYR A 59 11.30 -0.39 -2.12
C TYR A 59 9.99 -0.55 -1.36
N GLN A 60 9.77 0.25 -0.30
CA GLN A 60 8.53 0.20 0.47
C GLN A 60 7.30 0.56 -0.39
N THR A 61 7.45 1.50 -1.32
CA THR A 61 6.39 1.89 -2.24
C THR A 61 6.03 0.76 -3.20
N LEU A 62 7.03 0.12 -3.82
CA LEU A 62 6.78 -0.94 -4.80
C LEU A 62 6.37 -2.28 -4.16
N LYS A 63 6.79 -2.54 -2.92
CA LYS A 63 6.46 -3.76 -2.19
C LYS A 63 5.01 -3.81 -1.74
N ALA A 64 4.46 -2.69 -1.29
CA ALA A 64 3.07 -2.60 -0.84
C ALA A 64 2.13 -2.40 -2.04
N PRO A 65 1.21 -3.33 -2.34
CA PRO A 65 0.35 -3.23 -3.53
C PRO A 65 -0.49 -1.95 -3.59
N GLN A 66 -1.06 -1.51 -2.47
CA GLN A 66 -1.85 -0.28 -2.39
C GLN A 66 -0.99 0.97 -2.69
N LYS A 67 0.21 1.08 -2.10
CA LYS A 67 1.16 2.17 -2.40
C LYS A 67 1.67 2.13 -3.83
N ARG A 68 1.92 0.94 -4.38
CA ARG A 68 2.36 0.76 -5.77
C ARG A 68 1.28 1.19 -6.75
N ALA A 69 0.02 0.86 -6.50
CA ALA A 69 -1.10 1.29 -7.32
C ALA A 69 -1.27 2.82 -7.29
N GLN A 70 -1.19 3.42 -6.11
CA GLN A 70 -1.16 4.88 -5.95
C GLN A 70 -0.04 5.50 -6.78
N TYR A 71 1.19 5.00 -6.62
CA TYR A 71 2.36 5.51 -7.31
C TYR A 71 2.24 5.41 -8.84
N LEU A 72 1.66 4.32 -9.36
CA LEU A 72 1.40 4.18 -10.80
C LEU A 72 0.38 5.20 -11.31
N CYS A 73 -0.64 5.54 -10.52
CA CYS A 73 -1.60 6.59 -10.90
C CYS A 73 -0.92 7.97 -10.94
N GLU A 74 -0.10 8.29 -9.93
CA GLU A 74 0.64 9.55 -9.83
C GLU A 74 1.63 9.72 -11.00
N LEU A 75 2.35 8.65 -11.36
CA LEU A 75 3.25 8.65 -12.53
C LEU A 75 2.53 8.92 -13.85
N ASN A 76 1.22 8.66 -13.92
CA ASN A 76 0.37 8.91 -15.08
C ASN A 76 -0.48 10.20 -14.93
N GLY A 77 -0.12 11.07 -13.98
CA GLY A 77 -0.73 12.39 -13.81
C GLY A 77 -2.08 12.39 -13.10
N VAL A 78 -2.47 11.28 -12.47
CA VAL A 78 -3.68 11.20 -11.65
C VAL A 78 -3.30 11.40 -10.18
N ASP A 79 -3.62 12.57 -9.65
CA ASP A 79 -3.55 12.84 -8.21
C ASP A 79 -4.76 12.21 -7.52
N LEU A 80 -4.50 11.30 -6.58
CA LEU A 80 -5.54 10.65 -5.79
C LEU A 80 -6.24 11.62 -4.85
N GLN A 81 -5.61 12.76 -4.52
CA GLN A 81 -6.15 13.72 -3.57
C GLN A 81 -6.55 13.03 -2.26
N THR A 82 -5.70 12.16 -1.75
CA THR A 82 -6.01 11.21 -0.65
C THR A 82 -6.52 11.89 0.62
N GLU A 83 -6.19 13.17 0.83
CA GLU A 83 -6.62 13.95 1.99
C GLU A 83 -7.87 14.81 1.72
N SER A 84 -8.17 15.16 0.47
CA SER A 84 -9.24 16.11 0.11
C SER A 84 -10.40 15.48 -0.67
N ASN A 85 -10.18 14.35 -1.33
CA ASN A 85 -11.17 13.67 -2.15
C ASN A 85 -11.73 12.41 -1.45
N THR A 86 -12.72 12.65 -0.59
CA THR A 86 -13.47 11.62 0.13
C THR A 86 -14.70 11.12 -0.64
N ALA A 87 -14.88 11.54 -1.89
CA ALA A 87 -16.03 11.12 -2.69
C ALA A 87 -15.88 9.64 -3.08
N MET A 88 -16.79 8.82 -2.54
CA MET A 88 -16.85 7.38 -2.76
C MET A 88 -18.20 7.00 -3.40
N PRO A 89 -18.26 5.91 -4.19
CA PRO A 89 -19.53 5.40 -4.71
C PRO A 89 -20.52 5.09 -3.57
N MET A 90 -21.81 5.37 -3.78
CA MET A 90 -22.83 5.14 -2.74
C MET A 90 -22.87 3.68 -2.26
N ALA A 91 -22.71 2.72 -3.16
CA ALA A 91 -22.63 1.30 -2.78
C ALA A 91 -21.51 1.02 -1.78
N PHE A 92 -20.36 1.69 -1.90
CA PHE A 92 -19.25 1.56 -0.97
C PHE A 92 -19.58 2.15 0.41
N LEU A 93 -20.23 3.33 0.43
CA LEU A 93 -20.61 3.99 1.67
C LEU A 93 -21.64 3.17 2.45
N MET A 94 -22.62 2.56 1.77
CA MET A 94 -23.59 1.66 2.41
C MET A 94 -22.89 0.44 3.01
N GLN A 95 -22.01 -0.21 2.25
CA GLN A 95 -21.24 -1.35 2.76
C GLN A 95 -20.39 -0.98 3.98
N GLN A 96 -19.80 0.22 3.98
CA GLN A 96 -19.03 0.72 5.10
C GLN A 96 -19.89 0.92 6.35
N MET A 97 -21.15 1.38 6.20
CA MET A 97 -22.09 1.49 7.31
C MET A 97 -22.45 0.12 7.89
N GLU A 98 -22.72 -0.86 7.03
CA GLU A 98 -23.01 -2.24 7.45
C GLU A 98 -21.85 -2.84 8.25
N TRP A 99 -20.61 -2.73 7.74
CA TRP A 99 -19.44 -3.21 8.48
C TRP A 99 -19.24 -2.50 9.82
N ARG A 100 -19.55 -1.20 9.90
CA ARG A 100 -19.47 -0.43 11.14
C ARG A 100 -20.46 -0.92 12.18
N GLU A 101 -21.66 -1.30 11.74
CA GLU A 101 -22.69 -1.91 12.59
C GLU A 101 -22.25 -3.30 13.08
N GLU A 102 -21.80 -4.17 12.18
CA GLU A 102 -21.26 -5.50 12.54
C GLU A 102 -20.13 -5.42 13.57
N LEU A 103 -19.18 -4.49 13.38
CA LEU A 103 -18.09 -4.27 14.34
C LEU A 103 -18.62 -3.80 15.71
N ALA A 104 -19.61 -2.91 15.73
CA ALA A 104 -20.20 -2.41 16.96
C ALA A 104 -20.93 -3.52 17.73
N GLU A 105 -21.72 -4.35 17.04
CA GLU A 105 -22.41 -5.50 17.62
C GLU A 105 -21.43 -6.54 18.15
N ALA A 106 -20.41 -6.90 17.36
CA ALA A 106 -19.39 -7.86 17.76
C ALA A 106 -18.62 -7.38 19.01
N ARG A 107 -18.28 -6.08 19.08
CA ARG A 107 -17.64 -5.48 20.27
C ARG A 107 -18.57 -5.51 21.48
N ALA A 108 -19.84 -5.14 21.32
CA ALA A 108 -20.80 -5.13 22.42
C ALA A 108 -21.05 -6.55 22.98
N GLY A 109 -21.10 -7.54 22.09
CA GLY A 109 -21.25 -8.95 22.45
C GLY A 109 -19.97 -9.64 22.91
N LYS A 110 -18.80 -8.99 22.80
CA LYS A 110 -17.48 -9.62 22.92
C LYS A 110 -17.35 -10.89 22.05
N ASP A 111 -17.92 -10.84 20.85
CA ASP A 111 -17.99 -11.98 19.93
C ASP A 111 -16.73 -12.01 19.03
N GLY A 112 -15.74 -12.78 19.46
CA GLY A 112 -14.50 -12.99 18.69
C GLY A 112 -14.74 -13.67 17.34
N ASP A 113 -15.68 -14.60 17.25
CA ASP A 113 -15.99 -15.30 16.00
C ASP A 113 -16.61 -14.33 14.97
N ALA A 114 -17.42 -13.37 15.41
CA ALA A 114 -17.94 -12.31 14.55
C ALA A 114 -16.83 -11.40 14.01
N LEU A 115 -15.84 -11.05 14.84
CA LEU A 115 -14.68 -10.26 14.38
C LEU A 115 -13.82 -11.03 13.39
N ASP A 116 -13.61 -12.33 13.58
CA ASP A 116 -12.86 -13.16 12.64
C ASP A 116 -13.60 -13.33 11.30
N ARG A 117 -14.93 -13.45 11.33
CA ARG A 117 -15.76 -13.41 10.12
C ARG A 117 -15.61 -12.07 9.40
N LEU A 118 -15.68 -10.96 10.13
CA LEU A 118 -15.54 -9.62 9.56
C LEU A 118 -14.14 -9.40 8.95
N ASP A 119 -13.06 -9.77 9.64
CA ASP A 119 -11.69 -9.72 9.10
C ASP A 119 -11.55 -10.57 7.83
N THR A 120 -12.15 -11.77 7.80
CA THR A 120 -12.16 -12.63 6.61
C THR A 120 -12.87 -11.97 5.43
N GLN A 121 -14.03 -11.35 5.67
CA GLN A 121 -14.78 -10.60 4.65
C GLN A 121 -13.96 -9.41 4.12
N LEU A 122 -13.35 -8.62 5.01
CA LEU A 122 -12.52 -7.47 4.62
C LEU A 122 -11.32 -7.89 3.77
N ARG A 123 -10.63 -8.98 4.15
CA ARG A 123 -9.52 -9.52 3.36
C ARG A 123 -9.95 -10.00 1.99
N ALA A 124 -11.12 -10.64 1.88
CA ALA A 124 -11.68 -11.07 0.60
C ALA A 124 -12.02 -9.86 -0.30
N THR A 125 -12.67 -8.85 0.25
CA THR A 125 -13.02 -7.61 -0.47
C THR A 125 -11.77 -6.86 -0.91
N ARG A 126 -10.78 -6.72 -0.02
CA ARG A 126 -9.47 -6.12 -0.34
C ARG A 126 -8.78 -6.84 -1.49
N LYS A 127 -8.80 -8.18 -1.49
CA LYS A 127 -8.21 -8.99 -2.56
C LYS A 127 -8.95 -8.81 -3.88
N SER A 128 -10.28 -8.70 -3.87
CA SER A 128 -11.06 -8.41 -5.07
C SER A 128 -10.73 -7.03 -5.62
N GLN A 129 -10.77 -6.01 -4.76
CA GLN A 129 -10.49 -4.63 -5.13
C GLN A 129 -9.08 -4.46 -5.72
N LEU A 130 -8.07 -5.15 -5.18
CA LEU A 130 -6.71 -5.15 -5.74
C LEU A 130 -6.64 -5.77 -7.15
N LYS A 131 -7.47 -6.78 -7.45
CA LYS A 131 -7.54 -7.36 -8.80
C LYS A 131 -8.20 -6.38 -9.78
N ASP A 132 -9.26 -5.70 -9.35
CA ASP A 132 -9.95 -4.73 -10.20
C ASP A 132 -9.03 -3.54 -10.51
N ILE A 133 -8.30 -3.05 -9.50
CA ILE A 133 -7.28 -2.01 -9.70
C ILE A 133 -6.18 -2.48 -10.63
N ALA A 134 -5.70 -3.72 -10.50
CA ALA A 134 -4.70 -4.26 -11.42
C ALA A 134 -5.20 -4.24 -12.87
N ALA A 135 -6.42 -4.71 -13.11
CA ALA A 135 -7.04 -4.70 -14.44
C ALA A 135 -7.24 -3.27 -14.99
N GLN A 136 -7.63 -2.32 -14.14
CA GLN A 136 -7.77 -0.90 -14.53
C GLN A 136 -6.42 -0.28 -14.90
N LEU A 137 -5.37 -0.55 -14.11
CA LEU A 137 -4.01 -0.10 -14.40
C LEU A 137 -3.48 -0.69 -15.72
N ASP A 138 -3.71 -1.99 -15.94
CA ASP A 138 -3.31 -2.67 -17.19
C ASP A 138 -4.07 -2.13 -18.41
N ALA A 139 -5.32 -1.70 -18.22
CA ALA A 139 -6.14 -1.04 -19.25
C ALA A 139 -5.80 0.45 -19.46
N GLY A 140 -4.93 1.04 -18.63
CA GLY A 140 -4.61 2.46 -18.67
C GLY A 140 -5.68 3.39 -18.06
N ASP A 141 -6.68 2.85 -17.36
CA ASP A 141 -7.70 3.63 -16.67
C ASP A 141 -7.22 4.02 -15.26
N PHE A 142 -6.28 4.97 -15.22
CA PHE A 142 -5.68 5.45 -13.98
C PHE A 142 -6.67 6.21 -13.09
N THR A 143 -7.73 6.79 -13.66
CA THR A 143 -8.76 7.48 -12.87
C THR A 143 -9.65 6.50 -12.12
N ALA A 144 -10.07 5.41 -12.77
CA ALA A 144 -10.81 4.34 -12.09
C ALA A 144 -9.92 3.62 -11.06
N ALA A 145 -8.66 3.34 -11.40
CA ALA A 145 -7.69 2.78 -10.47
C ALA A 145 -7.53 3.66 -9.22
N ALA A 146 -7.42 4.99 -9.39
CA ALA A 146 -7.32 5.93 -8.27
C ALA A 146 -8.56 5.91 -7.36
N GLN A 147 -9.77 5.74 -7.90
CA GLN A 147 -10.98 5.53 -7.09
C GLN A 147 -10.89 4.25 -6.27
N GLY A 148 -10.45 3.15 -6.89
CA GLY A 148 -10.25 1.87 -6.21
C GLY A 148 -9.18 1.94 -5.12
N VAL A 149 -8.08 2.65 -5.36
CA VAL A 149 -7.02 2.83 -4.35
C VAL A 149 -7.53 3.61 -3.14
N ARG A 150 -8.36 4.65 -3.34
CA ARG A 150 -9.02 5.34 -2.22
C ARG A 150 -9.92 4.40 -1.43
N ALA A 151 -10.69 3.55 -2.10
CA ALA A 151 -11.50 2.51 -1.43
C ALA A 151 -10.63 1.58 -0.57
N LEU A 152 -9.50 1.14 -1.10
CA LEU A 152 -8.55 0.30 -0.35
C LEU A 152 -8.00 1.00 0.90
N MET A 153 -7.75 2.31 0.86
CA MET A 153 -7.27 3.04 2.04
C MET A 153 -8.30 3.02 3.18
N PHE A 154 -9.59 3.13 2.85
CA PHE A 154 -10.66 2.99 3.83
C PHE A 154 -10.75 1.55 4.38
N LEU A 155 -10.62 0.54 3.50
CA LEU A 155 -10.61 -0.87 3.90
C LEU A 155 -9.45 -1.19 4.84
N ASP A 156 -8.23 -0.74 4.51
CA ASP A 156 -7.03 -1.01 5.30
C ASP A 156 -7.17 -0.36 6.70
N LYS A 157 -7.63 0.89 6.76
CA LYS A 157 -7.90 1.57 8.04
C LYS A 157 -8.98 0.85 8.86
N PHE A 158 -10.05 0.41 8.22
CA PHE A 158 -11.12 -0.30 8.93
C PHE A 158 -10.66 -1.68 9.42
N GLY A 159 -9.83 -2.38 8.64
CA GLY A 159 -9.19 -3.64 9.04
C GLY A 159 -8.33 -3.50 10.30
N ASP A 160 -7.57 -2.41 10.42
CA ASP A 160 -6.80 -2.11 11.64
C ASP A 160 -7.72 -1.96 12.86
N GLU A 161 -8.89 -1.33 12.69
CA GLU A 161 -9.88 -1.18 13.77
C GLU A 161 -10.54 -2.49 14.20
N VAL A 162 -10.77 -3.42 13.25
CA VAL A 162 -11.25 -4.78 13.54
C VAL A 162 -10.18 -5.58 14.28
N SER A 163 -8.92 -5.51 13.83
CA SER A 163 -7.80 -6.18 14.52
C SER A 163 -7.67 -5.69 15.96
N PHE A 164 -7.71 -4.37 16.17
CA PHE A 164 -7.66 -3.78 17.51
C PHE A 164 -8.83 -4.22 18.39
N ALA A 165 -10.04 -4.37 17.80
CA ALA A 165 -11.21 -4.86 18.52
C ALA A 165 -11.03 -6.29 19.02
N ARG A 166 -10.44 -7.15 18.18
CA ARG A 166 -10.20 -8.56 18.51
C ARG A 166 -9.20 -8.68 19.64
N ASP A 167 -8.07 -7.99 19.51
CA ASP A 167 -7.02 -7.99 20.53
C ASP A 167 -7.56 -7.47 21.89
N ALA A 168 -8.54 -6.57 21.88
CA ALA A 168 -9.17 -6.06 23.10
C ALA A 168 -10.17 -7.03 23.78
N ILE A 169 -10.65 -8.07 23.08
CA ILE A 169 -11.55 -9.09 23.63
C ILE A 169 -10.76 -10.29 24.17
N GLU A 170 -9.57 -10.54 23.63
CA GLU A 170 -8.66 -11.62 24.08
C GLU A 170 -7.97 -11.33 25.44
N VAL A 171 -8.06 -10.09 25.94
CA VAL A 171 -7.50 -9.61 27.22
C VAL A 171 -8.56 -9.57 28.32
#